data_AF-A0AAV2IR11-F1
#
_entry.id   AF-A0AAV2IR11-F1
#
_cell.length_a   1.000
_cell.length_b   1.000
_cell.length_c   1.000
_cell.angle_alpha   90.00
_cell.angle_beta   90.00
_cell.angle_gamma   90.00
#
_symmetry.space_group_name_H-M   'P 1'
#
loop_
_entity.id
_entity.type
_entity.pdbx_description
1 polymer ?
#
loop_
_entity_poly.entity_id
_entity_poly.type
_entity_poly.pdbx_seq_one_letter_code
_entity_poly.pdbx_strand_id
1 'polypeptide(L)' 'REDICRAQGKCDTLGLAELGTVCDGRRSCSIIEDNGISAAFTIAHELGHV' A
#
# COMPACT_ATOMS: atom_id res chain seq x y z
N ARG A 1 4.70 -6.49 12.81
CA ARG A 1 4.86 -6.61 11.35
C ARG A 1 4.08 -7.83 10.93
N GLU A 2 3.16 -7.65 10.00
CA GLU A 2 2.38 -8.73 9.39
C GLU A 2 2.47 -8.56 7.88
N ASP A 3 2.56 -9.68 7.15
CA ASP A 3 2.70 -9.65 5.70
C ASP A 3 1.35 -9.42 5.03
N ILE A 4 1.33 -8.60 3.98
CA ILE A 4 0.12 -8.38 3.19
C ILE A 4 0.02 -9.50 2.15
N CYS A 5 -0.94 -10.40 2.34
CA CYS A 5 -1.13 -11.57 1.48
C CYS A 5 -2.34 -11.42 0.55
N ARG A 6 -2.12 -11.48 -0.77
CA ARG A 6 -3.21 -11.53 -1.77
C ARG A 6 -3.96 -12.87 -1.72
N ALA A 7 -3.25 -13.94 -1.38
CA ALA A 7 -3.78 -15.29 -1.22
C ALA A 7 -2.89 -16.07 -0.24
N GLN A 8 -3.36 -17.22 0.23
CA GLN A 8 -2.60 -18.06 1.15
C GLN A 8 -1.22 -18.42 0.54
N GLY A 9 -0.15 -18.03 1.23
CA GLY A 9 1.23 -18.25 0.78
C GLY A 9 1.73 -17.31 -0.33
N LYS A 10 0.99 -16.26 -0.69
CA LYS A 10 1.39 -15.24 -1.68
C LYS A 10 1.40 -13.86 -1.04
N CYS A 11 2.49 -13.53 -0.34
CA CYS A 11 2.61 -12.36 0.51
C CYS A 11 3.72 -11.40 0.06
N ASP A 12 4.00 -11.35 -1.24
CA ASP A 12 5.00 -10.44 -1.80
C ASP A 12 4.45 -8.99 -1.97
N THR A 13 3.27 -8.70 -1.41
CA THR A 13 2.60 -7.41 -1.60
C THR A 13 3.14 -6.41 -0.59
N LEU A 14 3.77 -5.34 -1.06
CA LEU A 14 4.33 -4.31 -0.17
C LEU A 14 3.36 -3.16 0.11
N GLY A 15 2.35 -2.97 -0.73
CA GLY A 15 1.39 -1.88 -0.61
C GLY A 15 0.12 -2.09 -1.43
N LEU A 16 -0.92 -1.32 -1.11
CA LEU A 16 -2.19 -1.29 -1.82
C LEU A 16 -2.85 0.08 -1.68
N ALA A 17 -3.27 0.67 -2.79
CA ALA A 17 -4.08 1.86 -2.85
C ALA A 17 -5.08 1.79 -4.01
N GLU A 18 -6.13 2.61 -3.93
CA GLU A 18 -7.04 2.80 -5.05
C GLU A 18 -6.57 3.97 -5.93
N LEU A 19 -6.78 3.86 -7.24
CA LEU A 19 -6.34 4.84 -8.23
C LEU A 19 -7.21 6.11 -8.25
N GLY A 20 -6.59 7.28 -8.15
CA GLY A 20 -7.22 8.59 -8.37
C GLY A 20 -8.24 8.98 -7.31
N THR A 21 -8.00 8.61 -6.07
CA THR A 21 -8.88 8.80 -4.92
C THR A 21 -8.43 9.85 -3.91
N VAL A 22 -7.38 10.64 -4.19
CA VAL A 22 -6.83 11.67 -3.27
C VAL A 22 -7.88 12.65 -2.75
N CYS A 23 -8.91 12.96 -3.54
CA CYS A 23 -9.99 13.87 -3.16
C CYS A 23 -11.29 13.15 -2.75
N ASP A 24 -11.33 11.81 -2.79
CA ASP A 24 -12.47 11.03 -2.34
C ASP A 24 -12.34 10.75 -0.83
N GLY A 25 -13.14 11.46 -0.02
CA GLY A 25 -13.08 11.35 1.44
C GLY A 25 -13.40 9.96 2.01
N ARG A 26 -13.89 9.01 1.22
CA ARG A 26 -14.10 7.61 1.63
C ARG A 26 -13.03 6.66 1.10
N ARG A 27 -12.23 7.07 0.12
CA ARG A 27 -11.32 6.20 -0.64
C ARG A 27 -9.89 6.72 -0.72
N SER A 28 -9.61 7.89 -0.15
CA SER A 28 -8.27 8.48 -0.02
C SER A 28 -7.44 7.74 1.05
N CYS A 29 -7.08 6.50 0.75
CA CYS A 29 -6.33 5.64 1.67
C CYS A 29 -5.36 4.71 0.93
N SER A 30 -4.26 4.37 1.61
CA SER A 30 -3.26 3.41 1.19
C SER A 30 -2.81 2.56 2.38
N ILE A 31 -2.42 1.32 2.10
CA ILE A 31 -1.89 0.37 3.08
C ILE A 31 -0.47 0.01 2.65
N ILE A 32 0.46 0.00 3.60
CA ILE A 32 1.87 -0.27 3.34
C ILE A 32 2.37 -1.32 4.33
N GLU A 33 3.07 -2.33 3.83
CA GLU A 33 3.83 -3.28 4.62
C GLU A 33 5.14 -2.64 5.08
N ASP A 34 5.36 -2.59 6.39
CA ASP A 34 6.63 -2.14 6.94
C ASP A 34 7.70 -3.23 6.75
N ASN A 35 8.53 -3.04 5.72
CA ASN A 35 9.69 -3.88 5.43
C ASN A 35 11.03 -3.17 5.72
N GLY A 36 11.02 -2.06 6.47
CA GLY A 36 12.20 -1.27 6.83
C GLY A 36 12.22 0.08 6.13
N ILE A 37 13.41 0.66 5.95
CA ILE A 37 13.55 2.00 5.32
C ILE A 37 13.01 2.01 3.89
N SER A 38 13.06 0.87 3.19
CA SER A 38 12.45 0.69 1.87
C SER A 38 10.95 0.99 1.84
N ALA A 39 10.24 0.86 2.96
CA ALA A 39 8.81 1.17 3.06
C ALA A 39 8.52 2.65 2.70
N ALA A 40 9.47 3.57 2.88
CA ALA A 40 9.31 4.96 2.46
C ALA A 40 9.09 5.09 0.94
N PHE A 41 9.75 4.26 0.14
CA PHE A 41 9.54 4.23 -1.31
C PHE A 41 8.18 3.62 -1.66
N THR A 42 7.72 2.61 -0.91
CA THR A 42 6.38 2.05 -1.08
C THR A 42 5.29 3.07 -0.72
N ILE A 43 5.47 3.85 0.34
CA ILE A 43 4.55 4.95 0.70
C ILE A 43 4.44 5.94 -0.47
N ALA A 44 5.57 6.35 -1.04
CA ALA A 44 5.57 7.26 -2.19
C ALA A 44 4.91 6.63 -3.43
N HIS A 45 5.12 5.34 -3.67
CA HIS A 45 4.49 4.59 -4.76
C HIS A 45 2.96 4.58 -4.62
N GLU A 46 2.44 4.18 -3.45
CA GLU A 46 1.00 4.09 -3.21
C GLU A 46 0.33 5.47 -3.19
N LEU A 47 1.01 6.51 -2.70
CA LEU A 47 0.53 7.88 -2.81
C LEU A 47 0.44 8.35 -4.28
N GLY A 48 1.22 7.76 -5.19
CA GLY A 48 1.09 8.00 -6.62
C GLY A 48 -0.12 7.32 -7.26
N HIS A 49 -0.66 6.28 -6.62
CA HIS A 49 -1.94 5.68 -7.02
C HIS A 49 -3.11 6.51 -6.49
N VAL A 50 -3.10 6.90 -5.21
CA VAL A 50 -4.13 7.74 -4.57
C VAL A 50 -4.31 9.07 -5.33
#